data_AF-A0A7J7FCV3-F1
#
_entry.id   AF-A0A7J7FCV3-F1
#
_cell.length_a   1.000
_cell.length_b   1.000
_cell.length_c   1.000
_cell.angle_alpha   90.00
_cell.angle_beta   90.00
_cell.angle_gamma   90.00
#
_symmetry.space_group_name_H-M   'P 1'
#
loop_
_entity.id
_entity.type
_entity.pdbx_description
1 polymer ?
#
loop_
_entity_poly.entity_id
_entity_poly.type
_entity_poly.pdbx_seq_one_letter_code
_entity_poly.pdbx_strand_id
1 'polypeptide(L)'
;MGQLTDNGWRRHRQQADVAHSYLKQEATGRHTSTQPDKHLTVNSEGSMDQKSNELVNEAACEDTELPEPRSRHFQAVGPCPGDETARCTSEKSIIMEHRSNDLHYGHMIPCQVTSDLNKEKTIAFLLKELDILRARNKKCLCPLQEKLTKEDKEQRKLKLKLELQEKATEAQIAEKTAGVVDDNFYMAALVEEVYFAQRERDEAIMSRLQLANEERDEAVARAKHLEMSLKVLENINPEENDMTLQELLNRINNADTGIAIQENGAVIVDRIYKTKECKKRITAEEMNAMIEERDAALSQCKRLEQELHHLKEQNQTSANNTRHLTAENNQERALKITKEYHVISSVTH
;
A
#
# COMPACT_ATOMS: atom_id res chain seq x y z
N MET A 1 28.85 -60.14 -56.39
CA MET A 1 28.34 -58.75 -56.22
C MET A 1 26.84 -58.79 -56.49
N GLY A 2 25.90 -58.39 -55.65
CA GLY A 2 25.87 -57.86 -54.28
C GLY A 2 24.38 -57.77 -53.93
N GLN A 3 23.99 -58.27 -52.77
CA GLN A 3 22.60 -58.24 -52.28
C GLN A 3 22.26 -56.83 -51.77
N LEU A 4 21.06 -56.32 -52.06
CA LEU A 4 20.49 -55.13 -51.42
C LEU A 4 19.17 -55.50 -50.75
N THR A 5 19.00 -54.94 -49.56
CA THR A 5 18.30 -55.52 -48.42
C THR A 5 16.93 -54.87 -48.16
N ASP A 6 15.97 -55.72 -47.83
CA ASP A 6 14.59 -55.41 -47.48
C ASP A 6 14.46 -55.08 -45.97
N ASN A 7 14.96 -53.91 -45.55
CA ASN A 7 15.02 -53.53 -44.13
C ASN A 7 14.43 -52.14 -43.79
N GLY A 8 13.69 -51.51 -44.70
CA GLY A 8 13.07 -50.18 -44.46
C GLY A 8 11.69 -50.20 -43.78
N TRP A 9 10.88 -51.23 -44.03
CA TRP A 9 9.43 -51.18 -43.75
C TRP A 9 9.00 -51.87 -42.45
N ARG A 10 9.93 -52.57 -41.76
CA ARG A 10 9.60 -53.33 -40.55
C ARG A 10 9.70 -52.51 -39.26
N ARG A 11 10.42 -51.38 -39.27
CA ARG A 11 10.65 -50.55 -38.07
C ARG A 11 9.51 -49.58 -37.75
N HIS A 12 8.76 -49.14 -38.75
CA HIS A 12 7.62 -48.22 -38.55
C HIS A 12 6.36 -48.91 -38.01
N ARG A 13 6.24 -50.25 -38.13
CA ARG A 13 5.07 -50.99 -37.62
C ARG A 13 5.17 -51.36 -36.14
N GLN A 14 6.38 -51.50 -35.60
CA GLN A 14 6.59 -51.85 -34.18
C GLN A 14 6.52 -50.66 -33.23
N GLN A 15 6.59 -49.41 -33.73
CA GLN A 15 6.55 -48.21 -32.89
C GLN A 15 5.11 -47.67 -32.67
N ALA A 16 4.14 -48.12 -33.48
CA ALA A 16 2.73 -47.76 -33.33
C ALA A 16 1.98 -48.64 -32.31
N ASP A 17 2.38 -49.90 -32.14
CA ASP A 17 1.69 -50.85 -31.25
C ASP A 17 2.07 -50.71 -29.76
N VAL A 18 3.17 -50.01 -29.42
CA VAL A 18 3.60 -49.80 -28.02
C VAL A 18 2.90 -48.60 -27.37
N ALA A 19 2.41 -47.62 -28.14
CA ALA A 19 1.75 -46.44 -27.59
C ALA A 19 0.28 -46.69 -27.17
N HIS A 20 -0.35 -47.76 -27.66
CA HIS A 20 -1.76 -48.05 -27.40
C HIS A 20 -2.05 -48.95 -26.19
N SER A 21 -1.02 -49.47 -25.50
CA SER A 21 -1.23 -50.38 -24.35
C SER A 21 -1.21 -49.72 -22.97
N TYR A 22 -0.95 -48.41 -22.85
CA TYR A 22 -0.78 -47.75 -21.53
C TYR A 22 -1.94 -46.84 -21.10
N LEU A 23 -3.02 -46.75 -21.89
CA LEU A 23 -4.13 -45.80 -21.63
C LEU A 23 -5.49 -46.51 -21.43
N LYS A 24 -5.47 -47.72 -20.87
CA LYS A 24 -6.71 -48.45 -20.59
C LYS A 24 -6.61 -49.33 -19.34
N GLN A 25 -6.37 -48.72 -18.19
CA GLN A 25 -6.75 -49.28 -16.89
C GLN A 25 -7.25 -48.14 -15.99
N GLU A 26 -8.27 -48.47 -15.18
CA GLU A 26 -8.91 -47.66 -14.14
C GLU A 26 -10.10 -46.78 -14.54
N ALA A 27 -11.21 -47.45 -14.83
CA ALA A 27 -12.51 -47.06 -14.30
C ALA A 27 -12.97 -48.16 -13.32
N THR A 28 -13.06 -47.84 -12.03
CA THR A 28 -14.09 -48.26 -11.03
C THR A 28 -13.55 -48.11 -9.60
N GLY A 29 -14.13 -47.21 -8.78
CA GLY A 29 -14.05 -47.33 -7.31
C GLY A 29 -14.02 -46.06 -6.43
N ARG A 30 -15.17 -45.39 -6.28
CA ARG A 30 -15.77 -44.84 -5.03
C ARG A 30 -14.97 -43.97 -4.02
N HIS A 31 -15.60 -42.83 -3.71
CA HIS A 31 -15.74 -42.09 -2.42
C HIS A 31 -14.98 -40.76 -2.16
N THR A 32 -15.80 -39.69 -2.10
CA THR A 32 -15.86 -38.57 -1.14
C THR A 32 -14.72 -37.54 -1.01
N SER A 33 -15.17 -36.27 -0.96
CA SER A 33 -14.66 -35.15 -0.16
C SER A 33 -13.90 -34.02 -0.88
N THR A 34 -14.61 -32.89 -0.99
CA THR A 34 -14.24 -31.50 -0.65
C THR A 34 -12.79 -30.99 -0.82
N GLN A 35 -12.69 -29.95 -1.68
CA GLN A 35 -11.68 -28.88 -1.80
C GLN A 35 -10.21 -29.24 -2.12
N PRO A 36 -9.51 -28.30 -2.78
CA PRO A 36 -8.18 -27.95 -2.30
C PRO A 36 -7.96 -26.44 -2.14
N ASP A 37 -7.44 -26.14 -0.96
CA ASP A 37 -6.70 -24.93 -0.62
C ASP A 37 -5.26 -25.02 -1.17
N LYS A 38 -4.63 -23.86 -1.21
CA LYS A 38 -3.29 -23.53 -1.68
C LYS A 38 -2.21 -24.52 -1.25
N HIS A 39 -1.28 -24.84 -2.14
CA HIS A 39 0.11 -25.03 -1.74
C HIS A 39 1.10 -24.67 -2.87
N LEU A 40 1.95 -23.70 -2.55
CA LEU A 40 3.18 -23.37 -3.27
C LEU A 40 4.07 -24.61 -3.39
N THR A 41 4.66 -24.82 -4.56
CA THR A 41 5.82 -25.69 -4.72
C THR A 41 6.92 -24.89 -5.43
N VAL A 42 8.04 -24.74 -4.72
CA VAL A 42 9.22 -23.96 -5.09
C VAL A 42 10.25 -24.94 -5.62
N ASN A 43 10.57 -24.85 -6.92
CA ASN A 43 11.70 -25.59 -7.50
C ASN A 43 12.55 -24.60 -8.29
N SER A 44 13.83 -24.55 -7.93
CA SER A 44 14.85 -23.62 -8.42
C SER A 44 15.75 -24.29 -9.46
N GLU A 45 16.50 -23.42 -10.16
CA GLU A 45 17.73 -23.62 -10.95
C GLU A 45 17.64 -23.87 -12.47
N GLY A 46 18.07 -22.84 -13.22
CA GLY A 46 19.26 -22.97 -14.06
C GLY A 46 19.10 -22.69 -15.56
N SER A 47 19.59 -21.53 -16.00
CA SER A 47 20.67 -21.43 -17.02
C SER A 47 20.52 -20.20 -17.93
N MET A 48 21.68 -19.59 -18.16
CA MET A 48 21.96 -18.37 -18.93
C MET A 48 21.56 -18.49 -20.40
N ASP A 49 21.17 -17.36 -21.00
CA ASP A 49 21.77 -16.90 -22.26
C ASP A 49 21.53 -15.39 -22.46
N GLN A 50 22.64 -14.66 -22.46
CA GLN A 50 22.74 -13.27 -22.91
C GLN A 50 22.71 -13.22 -24.44
N LYS A 51 21.89 -12.34 -25.02
CA LYS A 51 22.21 -11.75 -26.32
C LYS A 51 21.53 -10.39 -26.51
N SER A 52 22.31 -9.35 -26.31
CA SER A 52 22.09 -7.98 -26.77
C SER A 52 22.45 -7.83 -28.26
N ASN A 53 21.74 -6.95 -28.97
CA ASN A 53 22.15 -6.14 -30.13
C ASN A 53 21.01 -5.13 -30.38
N GLU A 54 21.16 -3.88 -29.96
CA GLU A 54 21.60 -2.72 -30.77
C GLU A 54 20.61 -2.29 -31.86
N LEU A 55 19.96 -1.13 -31.65
CA LEU A 55 19.74 -0.13 -32.69
C LEU A 55 19.73 1.27 -32.07
N VAL A 56 20.40 2.16 -32.80
CA VAL A 56 21.01 3.43 -32.43
C VAL A 56 20.25 4.57 -33.11
N ASN A 57 20.32 5.78 -32.50
CA ASN A 57 20.22 7.16 -33.02
C ASN A 57 19.16 8.01 -32.30
N GLU A 58 19.31 9.30 -32.01
CA GLU A 58 20.44 10.23 -31.83
C GLU A 58 19.77 11.58 -31.51
N ALA A 59 20.22 12.29 -30.46
CA ALA A 59 20.18 13.75 -30.26
C ALA A 59 20.30 14.07 -28.75
N ALA A 60 21.03 15.04 -28.24
CA ALA A 60 22.14 15.90 -28.65
C ALA A 60 22.35 16.82 -27.42
N CYS A 61 23.60 16.96 -26.95
CA CYS A 61 24.14 18.03 -26.08
C CYS A 61 23.49 18.21 -24.68
N GLU A 62 24.20 18.53 -23.59
CA GLU A 62 25.54 19.11 -23.40
C GLU A 62 25.98 18.81 -21.95
N ASP A 63 27.28 18.70 -21.74
CA ASP A 63 27.95 18.42 -20.46
C ASP A 63 27.72 19.51 -19.41
N THR A 64 27.51 19.12 -18.16
CA THR A 64 28.24 19.75 -17.05
C THR A 64 28.44 18.76 -15.90
N GLU A 65 29.71 18.48 -15.62
CA GLU A 65 30.22 17.63 -14.56
C GLU A 65 29.65 18.01 -13.17
N LEU A 66 29.22 17.01 -12.40
CA LEU A 66 29.04 17.09 -10.95
C LEU A 66 30.10 16.22 -10.27
N PRO A 67 30.82 16.72 -9.25
CA PRO A 67 31.89 15.96 -8.62
C PRO A 67 31.36 14.90 -7.65
N GLU A 68 32.10 13.80 -7.59
CA GLU A 68 31.91 12.62 -6.74
C GLU A 68 31.65 12.96 -5.24
N PRO A 69 30.84 12.14 -4.55
CA PRO A 69 30.63 12.27 -3.12
C PRO A 69 31.87 11.78 -2.35
N ARG A 70 32.57 12.71 -1.71
CA ARG A 70 33.64 12.39 -0.76
C ARG A 70 33.07 11.66 0.46
N SER A 71 33.37 10.38 0.53
CA SER A 71 33.37 9.54 1.72
C SER A 71 34.14 10.19 2.87
N ARG A 72 33.48 10.40 4.02
CA ARG A 72 34.11 10.42 5.35
C ARG A 72 33.16 9.84 6.41
N HIS A 73 33.36 8.54 6.63
CA HIS A 73 33.62 7.92 7.93
C HIS A 73 33.03 8.61 9.18
N PHE A 74 31.98 8.00 9.72
CA PHE A 74 31.53 8.23 11.09
C PHE A 74 32.57 7.68 12.07
N GLN A 75 33.07 8.53 12.96
CA GLN A 75 33.65 8.08 14.23
C GLN A 75 33.07 8.89 15.39
N ALA A 76 32.28 8.19 16.19
CA ALA A 76 31.97 8.57 17.55
C ALA A 76 33.27 8.60 18.37
N VAL A 77 33.51 9.70 19.08
CA VAL A 77 34.59 9.80 20.07
C VAL A 77 33.92 9.98 21.43
N GLY A 78 34.08 8.95 22.28
CA GLY A 78 33.72 8.97 23.68
C GLY A 78 34.70 9.82 24.50
N PRO A 79 34.36 10.15 25.76
CA PRO A 79 35.18 10.98 26.62
C PRO A 79 36.28 10.13 27.27
N CYS A 80 37.54 10.57 27.20
CA CYS A 80 38.63 9.95 27.94
C CYS A 80 39.75 10.96 28.29
N PRO A 81 40.59 10.64 29.30
CA PRO A 81 41.09 11.55 30.33
C PRO A 81 42.62 11.75 30.35
N GLY A 82 43.09 12.62 31.25
CA GLY A 82 44.47 12.68 31.79
C GLY A 82 45.54 13.19 30.80
N ASP A 83 46.65 13.83 31.18
CA ASP A 83 47.29 14.04 32.48
C ASP A 83 48.40 15.12 32.27
N GLU A 84 48.61 16.05 33.22
CA GLU A 84 49.76 16.02 34.15
C GLU A 84 51.06 16.47 33.48
N THR A 85 51.73 17.57 33.83
CA THR A 85 52.72 17.77 34.93
C THR A 85 53.53 19.01 34.44
N ALA A 86 54.10 19.95 35.19
CA ALA A 86 54.92 19.79 36.38
C ALA A 86 55.22 21.15 37.05
N ARG A 87 55.07 21.14 38.38
CA ARG A 87 56.05 21.51 39.43
C ARG A 87 56.85 22.81 39.29
N CYS A 88 56.79 23.62 40.36
CA CYS A 88 58.01 23.90 41.13
C CYS A 88 57.71 24.11 42.62
N THR A 89 58.45 23.38 43.44
CA THR A 89 58.48 23.36 44.90
C THR A 89 59.39 24.44 45.48
N SER A 90 59.04 24.88 46.70
CA SER A 90 59.95 25.18 47.83
C SER A 90 60.99 26.30 47.66
N GLU A 91 60.86 27.35 48.47
CA GLU A 91 61.94 27.74 49.40
C GLU A 91 61.43 28.62 50.55
N LYS A 92 61.96 28.32 51.75
CA LYS A 92 61.73 28.95 53.05
C LYS A 92 62.47 30.31 53.10
N SER A 93 62.04 31.26 53.93
CA SER A 93 62.60 31.57 55.27
C SER A 93 62.49 33.12 55.42
N ILE A 94 62.33 33.82 56.55
CA ILE A 94 62.97 33.78 57.88
C ILE A 94 62.12 34.67 58.84
N ILE A 95 61.78 34.11 60.01
CA ILE A 95 61.95 34.65 61.39
C ILE A 95 61.60 36.13 61.66
N MET A 96 60.61 36.36 62.55
CA MET A 96 60.89 36.97 63.86
C MET A 96 59.81 36.64 64.89
N GLU A 97 60.17 35.73 65.80
CA GLU A 97 59.69 35.69 67.18
C GLU A 97 59.86 37.07 67.85
N HIS A 98 58.85 37.50 68.61
CA HIS A 98 59.12 38.11 69.91
C HIS A 98 58.10 37.65 70.95
N ARG A 99 58.60 36.72 71.77
CA ARG A 99 58.29 36.41 73.16
C ARG A 99 57.53 37.49 73.96
N SER A 100 56.67 37.00 74.84
CA SER A 100 56.57 37.29 76.28
C SER A 100 56.91 38.68 76.79
N ASN A 101 55.97 39.26 77.55
CA ASN A 101 56.11 39.80 78.92
C ASN A 101 54.66 40.08 79.38
N ASP A 102 54.03 39.25 80.20
CA ASP A 102 54.20 39.15 81.66
C ASP A 102 54.21 40.50 82.38
N LEU A 103 53.53 40.49 83.53
CA LEU A 103 53.60 41.45 84.64
C LEU A 103 52.58 42.59 84.67
N HIS A 104 51.68 42.41 85.65
CA HIS A 104 51.26 43.42 86.62
C HIS A 104 50.35 44.56 86.14
N TYR A 105 49.04 44.37 86.35
CA TYR A 105 48.20 45.49 86.80
C TYR A 105 48.59 45.85 88.24
N GLY A 106 49.79 46.41 88.37
CA GLY A 106 50.31 47.01 89.58
C GLY A 106 49.72 48.39 89.74
N HIS A 107 48.94 48.53 90.81
CA HIS A 107 48.56 49.77 91.47
C HIS A 107 49.55 50.94 91.26
N MET A 108 49.12 52.03 90.64
CA MET A 108 49.76 53.36 90.76
C MET A 108 48.67 54.43 90.85
N ILE A 109 48.35 54.83 92.08
CA ILE A 109 47.80 56.14 92.42
C ILE A 109 48.96 57.17 92.29
N PRO A 110 48.75 58.50 92.31
CA PRO A 110 47.84 59.39 91.60
C PRO A 110 48.61 60.38 90.69
N CYS A 111 47.88 61.05 89.81
CA CYS A 111 48.16 62.36 89.20
C CYS A 111 49.46 63.07 89.63
N GLN A 112 50.46 63.06 88.75
CA GLN A 112 51.27 64.26 88.53
C GLN A 112 50.70 65.00 87.31
N VAL A 113 50.29 66.22 87.60
CA VAL A 113 49.67 67.21 86.74
C VAL A 113 50.65 67.57 85.62
N THR A 114 50.56 66.88 84.48
CA THR A 114 50.95 67.30 83.11
C THR A 114 50.73 66.13 82.11
N SER A 115 49.49 65.59 81.94
CA SER A 115 49.30 64.44 81.01
C SER A 115 47.98 64.34 80.23
N ASP A 116 47.08 65.33 80.30
CA ASP A 116 45.86 65.36 79.46
C ASP A 116 46.18 65.75 78.01
N LEU A 117 46.99 66.81 77.83
CA LEU A 117 47.33 67.36 76.52
C LEU A 117 48.01 66.35 75.57
N ASN A 118 48.76 65.37 76.11
CA ASN A 118 49.49 64.39 75.30
C ASN A 118 48.58 63.23 74.81
N LYS A 119 47.57 62.85 75.61
CA LYS A 119 46.55 61.86 75.20
C LYS A 119 45.59 62.46 74.18
N GLU A 120 45.18 63.71 74.38
CA GLU A 120 44.33 64.46 73.45
C GLU A 120 45.00 64.67 72.09
N LYS A 121 46.31 64.95 72.06
CA LYS A 121 47.10 65.01 70.81
C LYS A 121 47.14 63.68 70.08
N THR A 122 47.33 62.56 70.78
CA THR A 122 47.29 61.21 70.20
C THR A 122 45.91 60.87 69.66
N ILE A 123 44.85 61.20 70.40
CA ILE A 123 43.46 61.02 69.96
C ILE A 123 43.17 61.86 68.71
N ALA A 124 43.59 63.12 68.68
CA ALA A 124 43.42 63.99 67.52
C ALA A 124 44.18 63.48 66.28
N PHE A 125 45.39 62.94 66.47
CA PHE A 125 46.16 62.32 65.39
C PHE A 125 45.47 61.08 64.82
N LEU A 126 44.98 60.18 65.69
CA LEU A 126 44.25 58.98 65.27
C LEU A 126 42.92 59.30 64.58
N LEU A 127 42.19 60.32 65.04
CA LEU A 127 40.98 60.80 64.37
C LEU A 127 41.31 61.35 62.97
N LYS A 128 42.39 62.12 62.83
CA LYS A 128 42.86 62.62 61.54
C LYS A 128 43.26 61.48 60.60
N GLU A 129 43.93 60.45 61.11
CA GLU A 129 44.29 59.27 60.33
C GLU A 129 43.04 58.47 59.91
N LEU A 130 42.06 58.32 60.80
CA LEU A 130 40.78 57.68 60.51
C LEU A 130 39.99 58.46 59.44
N ASP A 131 39.99 59.79 59.50
CA ASP A 131 39.35 60.62 58.48
C ASP A 131 40.06 60.51 57.13
N ILE A 132 41.40 60.45 57.12
CA ILE A 132 42.19 60.19 55.91
C ILE A 132 41.86 58.79 55.34
N LEU A 133 41.76 57.77 56.17
CA LEU A 133 41.41 56.41 55.76
C LEU A 133 39.97 56.32 55.25
N ARG A 134 39.02 57.01 55.90
CA ARG A 134 37.62 57.09 55.47
C ARG A 134 37.49 57.82 54.13
N ALA A 135 38.22 58.92 53.95
CA ALA A 135 38.27 59.65 52.69
C ALA A 135 38.89 58.81 51.57
N ARG A 136 39.99 58.10 51.85
CA ARG A 136 40.63 57.18 50.91
C ARG A 136 39.71 56.02 50.53
N ASN A 137 39.02 55.43 51.49
CA ASN A 137 38.07 54.34 51.26
C ASN A 137 36.90 54.82 50.39
N LYS A 138 36.28 55.97 50.71
CA LYS A 138 35.21 56.57 49.89
C LYS A 138 35.68 56.88 48.46
N LYS A 139 36.89 57.41 48.30
CA LYS A 139 37.50 57.68 46.99
C LYS A 139 37.70 56.41 46.15
N CYS A 140 37.93 55.27 46.79
CA CYS A 140 38.04 53.97 46.10
C CYS A 140 36.68 53.30 45.85
N LEU A 141 35.74 53.41 46.80
CA LEU A 141 34.43 52.75 46.74
C LEU A 141 33.53 53.33 45.64
N CYS A 142 33.46 54.67 45.51
CA CYS A 142 32.57 55.32 44.54
C CYS A 142 32.88 54.93 43.07
N PRO A 143 34.14 54.97 42.59
CA PRO A 143 34.47 54.55 41.22
C PRO A 143 34.23 53.06 40.96
N LEU A 144 34.38 52.20 41.98
CA LEU A 144 34.11 50.77 41.85
C LEU A 144 32.61 50.51 41.68
N GLN A 145 31.77 51.21 42.44
CA GLN A 145 30.32 51.08 42.31
C GLN A 145 29.80 51.62 40.96
N GLU A 146 30.35 52.74 40.48
CA GLU A 146 30.04 53.25 39.13
C GLU A 146 30.46 52.26 38.04
N LYS A 147 31.68 51.70 38.11
CA LYS A 147 32.14 50.66 37.17
C LYS A 147 31.23 49.45 37.17
N LEU A 148 30.84 48.95 38.34
CA LEU A 148 29.94 47.81 38.48
C LEU A 148 28.58 48.10 37.82
N THR A 149 28.00 49.28 38.03
CA THR A 149 26.72 49.64 37.39
C THR A 149 26.82 49.81 35.88
N LYS A 150 27.98 50.25 35.37
CA LYS A 150 28.22 50.37 33.93
C LYS A 150 28.37 48.99 33.29
N GLU A 151 29.12 48.11 33.92
CA GLU A 151 29.32 46.74 33.46
C GLU A 151 28.02 45.93 33.48
N ASP A 152 27.20 46.06 34.53
CA ASP A 152 25.87 45.42 34.60
C ASP A 152 24.93 45.91 33.48
N LYS A 153 24.96 47.21 33.15
CA LYS A 153 24.19 47.77 32.03
C LYS A 153 24.65 47.20 30.67
N GLU A 154 25.96 47.13 30.45
CA GLU A 154 26.52 46.54 29.22
C GLU A 154 26.22 45.04 29.13
N GLN A 155 26.31 44.29 30.24
CA GLN A 155 25.97 42.88 30.29
C GLN A 155 24.50 42.64 29.94
N ARG A 156 23.57 43.44 30.49
CA ARG A 156 22.14 43.37 30.15
C ARG A 156 21.89 43.68 28.67
N LYS A 157 22.58 44.67 28.12
CA LYS A 157 22.46 45.04 26.70
C LYS A 157 22.97 43.92 25.78
N LEU A 158 24.11 43.31 26.11
CA LEU A 158 24.65 42.18 25.35
C LEU A 158 23.73 40.96 25.43
N LYS A 159 23.17 40.67 26.61
CA LYS A 159 22.18 39.59 26.79
C LYS A 159 20.95 39.80 25.91
N LEU A 160 20.36 40.99 25.93
CA LEU A 160 19.22 41.32 25.07
C LEU A 160 19.55 41.21 23.58
N LYS A 161 20.75 41.64 23.16
CA LYS A 161 21.18 41.51 21.77
C LYS A 161 21.31 40.05 21.35
N LEU A 162 21.82 39.19 22.24
CA LEU A 162 21.95 37.76 22.00
C LEU A 162 20.59 37.07 21.90
N GLU A 163 19.66 37.37 22.82
CA GLU A 163 18.28 36.85 22.78
C GLU A 163 17.54 37.28 21.50
N LEU A 164 17.71 38.54 21.07
CA LEU A 164 17.12 39.01 19.81
C LEU A 164 17.71 38.29 18.60
N GLN A 165 19.03 38.06 18.59
CA GLN A 165 19.68 37.33 17.51
C GLN A 165 19.20 35.87 17.47
N GLU A 166 19.11 35.20 18.62
CA GLU A 166 18.58 33.84 18.73
C GLU A 166 17.15 33.75 18.18
N LYS A 167 16.27 34.67 18.62
CA LYS A 167 14.88 34.73 18.15
C LYS A 167 14.76 35.01 16.66
N ALA A 168 15.62 35.88 16.11
CA ALA A 168 15.66 36.13 14.67
C ALA A 168 16.11 34.89 13.88
N THR A 169 17.11 34.15 14.37
CA THR A 169 17.55 32.91 13.72
C THR A 169 16.52 31.79 13.84
N GLU A 170 15.83 31.67 14.97
CA GLU A 170 14.75 30.71 15.18
C GLU A 170 13.58 30.98 14.22
N ALA A 171 13.17 32.25 14.06
CA ALA A 171 12.14 32.65 13.12
C ALA A 171 12.55 32.37 11.66
N GLN A 172 13.80 32.65 11.29
CA GLN A 172 14.30 32.38 9.93
C GLN A 172 14.36 30.87 9.63
N ILE A 173 14.71 30.05 10.62
CA ILE A 173 14.69 28.59 10.46
C ILE A 173 13.25 28.11 10.30
N ALA A 174 12.32 28.58 11.14
CA ALA A 174 10.91 28.21 11.06
C ALA A 174 10.27 28.57 9.71
N GLU A 175 10.57 29.75 9.16
CA GLU A 175 10.10 30.19 7.84
C GLU A 175 10.63 29.29 6.71
N LYS A 176 11.93 28.98 6.71
CA LYS A 176 12.53 28.09 5.73
C LYS A 176 11.98 26.67 5.83
N THR A 177 11.79 26.16 7.04
CA THR A 177 11.21 24.82 7.25
C THR A 177 9.76 24.77 6.81
N ALA A 178 8.95 25.80 7.06
CA ALA A 178 7.57 25.87 6.57
C ALA A 178 7.50 25.84 5.04
N GLY A 179 8.34 26.63 4.34
CA GLY A 179 8.38 26.61 2.87
C GLY A 179 8.83 25.27 2.28
N VAL A 180 9.80 24.59 2.89
CA VAL A 180 10.24 23.24 2.46
C VAL A 180 9.16 22.17 2.69
N VAL A 181 8.33 22.31 3.72
CA VAL A 181 7.23 21.39 4.00
C VAL A 181 6.12 21.53 2.95
N ASP A 182 5.83 22.74 2.48
CA ASP A 182 4.83 22.98 1.43
C ASP A 182 5.26 22.40 0.06
N ASP A 183 6.54 22.58 -0.33
CA ASP A 183 7.07 22.02 -1.58
C ASP A 183 7.14 20.47 -1.54
N ASN A 184 7.55 19.89 -0.42
CA ASN A 184 7.62 18.42 -0.29
C ASN A 184 6.22 17.77 -0.27
N PHE A 185 5.22 18.44 0.29
CA PHE A 185 3.85 17.96 0.30
C PHE A 185 3.27 17.92 -1.13
N TYR A 186 3.52 18.95 -1.93
CA TYR A 186 3.09 18.99 -3.33
C TYR A 186 3.77 17.93 -4.19
N MET A 187 5.08 17.68 -3.99
CA MET A 187 5.78 16.61 -4.69
C MET A 187 5.28 15.21 -4.30
N ALA A 188 4.99 14.97 -3.03
CA ALA A 188 4.43 13.70 -2.57
C ALA A 188 3.05 13.41 -3.20
N ALA A 189 2.19 14.42 -3.27
CA ALA A 189 0.88 14.31 -3.90
C ALA A 189 0.98 14.00 -5.41
N LEU A 190 1.86 14.71 -6.13
CA LEU A 190 2.09 14.45 -7.56
C LEU A 190 2.65 13.04 -7.82
N VAL A 191 3.59 12.59 -6.99
CA VAL A 191 4.15 11.23 -7.10
C VAL A 191 3.04 10.19 -6.87
N GLU A 192 2.21 10.38 -5.85
CA GLU A 192 1.09 9.48 -5.56
C GLU A 192 0.07 9.42 -6.72
N GLU A 193 -0.26 10.57 -7.32
CA GLU A 193 -1.17 10.65 -8.48
C GLU A 193 -0.60 9.93 -9.70
N VAL A 194 0.70 10.09 -9.99
CA VAL A 194 1.38 9.38 -11.08
C VAL A 194 1.39 7.86 -10.81
N TYR A 195 1.69 7.43 -9.58
CA TYR A 195 1.65 6.02 -9.22
C TYR A 195 0.25 5.42 -9.32
N PHE A 196 -0.79 6.19 -8.98
CA PHE A 196 -2.17 5.77 -9.12
C PHE A 196 -2.56 5.63 -10.59
N ALA A 197 -2.30 6.65 -11.41
CA ALA A 197 -2.56 6.62 -12.85
C ALA A 197 -1.81 5.48 -13.56
N GLN A 198 -0.58 5.18 -13.13
CA GLN A 198 0.20 4.04 -13.63
C GLN A 198 -0.51 2.72 -13.35
N ARG A 199 -0.99 2.53 -12.12
CA ARG A 199 -1.70 1.33 -11.70
C ARG A 199 -3.00 1.14 -12.48
N GLU A 200 -3.80 2.19 -12.63
CA GLU A 200 -5.03 2.14 -13.41
C GLU A 200 -4.77 1.79 -14.87
N ARG A 201 -3.72 2.35 -15.46
CA ARG A 201 -3.32 2.00 -16.84
C ARG A 201 -2.91 0.54 -16.95
N ASP A 202 -2.10 0.05 -16.02
CA ASP A 202 -1.63 -1.33 -16.03
C ASP A 202 -2.80 -2.31 -15.82
N GLU A 203 -3.75 -1.98 -14.95
CA GLU A 203 -5.00 -2.73 -14.77
C GLU A 203 -5.84 -2.74 -16.05
N ALA A 204 -6.05 -1.58 -16.68
CA ALA A 204 -6.80 -1.49 -17.94
C ALA A 204 -6.14 -2.29 -19.08
N ILE A 205 -4.81 -2.29 -19.15
CA ILE A 205 -4.05 -3.09 -20.12
C ILE A 205 -4.24 -4.58 -19.84
N MET A 206 -4.14 -5.02 -18.58
CA MET A 206 -4.34 -6.41 -18.20
C MET A 206 -5.77 -6.89 -18.50
N SER A 207 -6.78 -6.08 -18.19
CA SER A 207 -8.18 -6.39 -18.53
C SER A 207 -8.39 -6.50 -20.04
N ARG A 208 -7.80 -5.61 -20.83
CA ARG A 208 -7.93 -5.65 -22.30
C ARG A 208 -7.21 -6.85 -22.92
N LEU A 209 -6.07 -7.24 -22.36
CA LEU A 209 -5.35 -8.44 -22.78
C LEU A 209 -6.13 -9.71 -22.43
N GLN A 210 -6.73 -9.77 -21.24
CA GLN A 210 -7.60 -10.88 -20.83
C GLN A 210 -8.78 -11.04 -21.79
N LEU A 211 -9.50 -9.95 -22.09
CA LEU A 211 -10.62 -9.98 -23.03
C LEU A 211 -10.19 -10.48 -24.42
N ALA A 212 -9.06 -9.99 -24.94
CA ALA A 212 -8.54 -10.45 -26.23
C ALA A 212 -8.19 -11.95 -26.24
N ASN A 213 -7.70 -12.48 -25.12
CA ASN A 213 -7.43 -13.91 -24.98
C ASN A 213 -8.74 -14.72 -24.92
N GLU A 214 -9.73 -14.26 -24.17
CA GLU A 214 -11.05 -14.88 -24.08
C GLU A 214 -11.73 -14.93 -25.46
N GLU A 215 -11.77 -13.80 -26.19
CA GLU A 215 -12.33 -13.72 -27.54
C GLU A 215 -11.64 -14.68 -28.52
N ARG A 216 -10.31 -14.78 -28.44
CA ARG A 216 -9.52 -15.71 -29.25
C ARG A 216 -9.82 -17.16 -28.90
N ASP A 217 -9.87 -17.49 -27.62
CA ASP A 217 -10.13 -18.85 -27.15
C ASP A 217 -11.55 -19.30 -27.53
N GLU A 218 -12.53 -18.40 -27.44
CA GLU A 218 -13.87 -18.63 -27.98
C GLU A 218 -13.87 -18.84 -29.50
N ALA A 219 -13.14 -18.02 -30.26
CA ALA A 219 -13.03 -18.18 -31.70
C ALA A 219 -12.40 -19.53 -32.08
N VAL A 220 -11.37 -19.95 -31.34
CA VAL A 220 -10.73 -21.27 -31.51
C VAL A 220 -11.72 -22.39 -31.16
N ALA A 221 -12.50 -22.25 -30.09
CA ALA A 221 -13.53 -23.23 -29.73
C ALA A 221 -14.59 -23.36 -30.82
N ARG A 222 -15.09 -22.23 -31.35
CA ARG A 222 -16.02 -22.20 -32.49
C ARG A 222 -15.43 -22.86 -33.74
N ALA A 223 -14.18 -22.54 -34.09
CA ALA A 223 -13.49 -23.13 -35.22
C ALA A 223 -13.34 -24.65 -35.09
N LYS A 224 -12.94 -25.14 -33.91
CA LYS A 224 -12.84 -26.58 -33.62
C LYS A 224 -14.20 -27.28 -33.71
N HIS A 225 -15.26 -26.67 -33.20
CA HIS A 225 -16.61 -27.23 -33.32
C HIS A 225 -17.05 -27.36 -34.78
N LEU A 226 -16.79 -26.34 -35.60
CA LEU A 226 -17.06 -26.37 -37.04
C LEU A 226 -16.21 -27.44 -37.75
N GLU A 227 -14.93 -27.57 -37.41
CA GLU A 227 -14.05 -28.61 -37.96
C GLU A 227 -14.57 -30.02 -37.64
N MET A 228 -15.00 -30.26 -36.39
CA MET A 228 -15.62 -31.52 -35.99
C MET A 228 -16.92 -31.78 -36.77
N SER A 229 -17.76 -30.75 -36.93
CA SER A 229 -18.99 -30.84 -37.72
C SER A 229 -18.71 -31.17 -39.19
N LEU A 230 -17.65 -30.59 -39.76
CA LEU A 230 -17.21 -30.85 -41.13
C LEU A 230 -16.68 -32.28 -41.29
N LYS A 231 -15.86 -32.78 -40.36
CA LYS A 231 -15.40 -34.19 -40.36
C LYS A 231 -16.55 -35.19 -40.27
N VAL A 232 -17.61 -34.85 -39.50
CA VAL A 232 -18.83 -35.66 -39.47
C VAL A 232 -19.52 -35.68 -40.84
N LEU A 233 -19.50 -34.56 -41.56
CA LEU A 233 -20.09 -34.43 -42.89
C LEU A 233 -19.24 -35.10 -44.00
N GLU A 234 -17.91 -35.05 -43.91
CA GLU A 234 -16.98 -35.68 -44.87
C GLU A 234 -17.09 -37.21 -44.86
N ASN A 235 -17.51 -37.81 -43.75
CA ASN A 235 -17.81 -39.24 -43.65
C ASN A 235 -19.14 -39.65 -44.31
N ILE A 236 -19.87 -38.71 -44.93
CA ILE A 236 -21.06 -39.01 -45.72
C ILE A 236 -20.61 -39.16 -47.17
N ASN A 237 -20.44 -40.41 -47.63
CA ASN A 237 -20.26 -40.72 -49.04
C ASN A 237 -21.45 -40.13 -49.84
N PRO A 238 -21.26 -39.09 -50.68
CA PRO A 238 -22.36 -38.44 -51.37
C PRO A 238 -22.98 -39.36 -52.44
N GLU A 239 -22.19 -40.27 -53.03
CA GLU A 239 -22.63 -41.15 -54.12
C GLU A 239 -23.59 -42.26 -53.67
N GLU A 240 -23.48 -42.73 -52.41
CA GLU A 240 -24.41 -43.71 -51.82
C GLU A 240 -25.67 -43.08 -51.23
N ASN A 241 -25.64 -41.78 -50.87
CA ASN A 241 -26.79 -41.10 -50.25
C ASN A 241 -27.81 -40.62 -51.28
N ASP A 242 -27.34 -40.19 -52.46
CA ASP A 242 -28.19 -39.70 -53.56
C ASP A 242 -28.90 -40.82 -54.32
N MET A 243 -28.42 -42.06 -54.17
CA MET A 243 -29.11 -43.23 -54.75
C MET A 243 -30.45 -43.45 -54.06
N THR A 244 -31.49 -43.58 -54.86
CA THR A 244 -32.82 -43.94 -54.36
C THR A 244 -32.82 -45.39 -53.85
N LEU A 245 -33.69 -45.70 -52.89
CA LEU A 245 -33.88 -47.09 -52.45
C LEU A 245 -34.22 -48.01 -53.63
N GLN A 246 -34.97 -47.48 -54.60
CA GLN A 246 -35.33 -48.20 -55.81
C GLN A 246 -34.11 -48.56 -56.67
N GLU A 247 -33.13 -47.65 -56.82
CA GLU A 247 -31.89 -47.93 -57.54
C GLU A 247 -31.03 -48.97 -56.84
N LEU A 248 -30.92 -48.92 -55.51
CA LEU A 248 -30.19 -49.93 -54.72
C LEU A 248 -30.84 -51.32 -54.84
N LEU A 249 -32.17 -51.39 -54.77
CA LEU A 249 -32.91 -52.64 -54.97
C LEU A 249 -32.76 -53.16 -56.40
N ASN A 250 -32.80 -52.29 -57.41
CA ASN A 250 -32.56 -52.65 -58.80
C ASN A 250 -31.14 -53.17 -59.02
N ARG A 251 -30.12 -52.59 -58.37
CA ARG A 251 -28.73 -53.07 -58.42
C ARG A 251 -28.57 -54.44 -57.76
N ILE A 252 -29.22 -54.68 -56.62
CA ILE A 252 -29.25 -56.00 -55.97
C ILE A 252 -29.91 -57.04 -56.88
N ASN A 253 -31.05 -56.68 -57.48
CA ASN A 253 -31.81 -57.59 -58.34
C ASN A 253 -31.06 -57.96 -59.63
N ASN A 254 -30.19 -57.07 -60.12
CA ASN A 254 -29.40 -57.27 -61.34
C ASN A 254 -27.92 -57.58 -61.06
N ALA A 255 -27.54 -57.91 -59.82
CA ALA A 255 -26.15 -58.18 -59.47
C ALA A 255 -25.72 -59.58 -59.90
N ASP A 256 -24.66 -59.67 -60.70
CA ASP A 256 -24.12 -60.95 -61.20
C ASP A 256 -23.28 -61.72 -60.17
N THR A 257 -22.95 -61.09 -59.04
CA THR A 257 -22.11 -61.69 -57.99
C THR A 257 -22.70 -61.48 -56.60
N GLY A 258 -22.48 -62.46 -55.71
CA GLY A 258 -22.88 -62.36 -54.30
C GLY A 258 -22.18 -61.22 -53.55
N ILE A 259 -20.98 -60.84 -53.98
CA ILE A 259 -20.23 -59.70 -53.41
C ILE A 259 -20.96 -58.39 -53.71
N ALA A 260 -21.38 -58.17 -54.97
CA ALA A 260 -22.15 -56.98 -55.33
C ALA A 260 -23.52 -56.90 -54.61
N ILE A 261 -24.17 -58.04 -54.38
CA ILE A 261 -25.39 -58.10 -53.55
C ILE A 261 -25.09 -57.66 -52.12
N GLN A 262 -23.98 -58.14 -51.53
CA GLN A 262 -23.60 -57.83 -50.16
C GLN A 262 -23.23 -56.35 -49.99
N GLU A 263 -22.49 -55.76 -50.93
CA GLU A 263 -22.12 -54.35 -50.92
C GLU A 263 -23.36 -53.45 -50.96
N ASN A 264 -24.24 -53.63 -51.95
CA ASN A 264 -25.48 -52.85 -52.04
C ASN A 264 -26.41 -53.11 -50.83
N GLY A 265 -26.45 -54.34 -50.31
CA GLY A 265 -27.17 -54.67 -49.09
C GLY A 265 -26.65 -53.95 -47.85
N ALA A 266 -25.33 -53.80 -47.73
CA ALA A 266 -24.68 -53.06 -46.63
C ALA A 266 -25.08 -51.57 -46.65
N VAL A 267 -25.17 -50.96 -47.84
CA VAL A 267 -25.64 -49.56 -48.00
C VAL A 267 -27.07 -49.40 -47.50
N ILE A 268 -27.98 -50.32 -47.84
CA ILE A 268 -29.37 -50.27 -47.38
C ILE A 268 -29.43 -50.38 -45.84
N VAL A 269 -28.69 -51.32 -45.26
CA VAL A 269 -28.66 -51.53 -43.80
C VAL A 269 -28.09 -50.30 -43.09
N ASP A 270 -26.99 -49.74 -43.59
CA ASP A 270 -26.38 -48.53 -43.06
C ASP A 270 -27.37 -47.34 -43.11
N ARG A 271 -28.08 -47.16 -44.23
CA ARG A 271 -29.10 -46.10 -44.38
C ARG A 271 -30.25 -46.27 -43.39
N ILE A 272 -30.71 -47.50 -43.16
CA ILE A 272 -31.75 -47.79 -42.16
C ILE A 272 -31.24 -47.44 -40.75
N TYR A 273 -30.01 -47.84 -40.42
CA TYR A 273 -29.42 -47.57 -39.13
C TYR A 273 -29.25 -46.06 -38.89
N LYS A 274 -28.63 -45.34 -39.84
CA LYS A 274 -28.47 -43.88 -39.80
C LYS A 274 -29.81 -43.15 -39.68
N THR A 275 -30.83 -43.58 -40.43
CA THR A 275 -32.17 -42.97 -40.34
C THR A 275 -32.79 -43.18 -38.95
N LYS A 276 -32.67 -44.38 -38.38
CA LYS A 276 -33.15 -44.67 -37.03
C LYS A 276 -32.42 -43.85 -35.97
N GLU A 277 -31.10 -43.73 -36.09
CA GLU A 277 -30.30 -42.98 -35.13
C GLU A 277 -30.53 -41.47 -35.23
N CYS A 278 -30.66 -40.95 -36.46
CA CYS A 278 -31.02 -39.56 -36.70
C CYS A 278 -32.38 -39.21 -36.07
N LYS A 279 -33.39 -40.08 -36.22
CA LYS A 279 -34.70 -39.89 -35.56
C LYS A 279 -34.58 -39.80 -34.04
N LYS A 280 -33.82 -40.72 -33.41
CA LYS A 280 -33.61 -40.67 -31.95
C LYS A 280 -32.91 -39.39 -31.52
N ARG A 281 -31.86 -38.98 -32.26
CA ARG A 281 -31.10 -37.75 -31.99
C ARG A 281 -32.00 -36.52 -32.08
N ILE A 282 -32.79 -36.38 -33.15
CA ILE A 282 -33.73 -35.26 -33.32
C ILE A 282 -34.72 -35.23 -32.16
N THR A 283 -35.34 -36.36 -31.81
CA THR A 283 -36.28 -36.40 -30.68
C THR A 283 -35.62 -36.01 -29.36
N ALA A 284 -34.36 -36.41 -29.11
CA ALA A 284 -33.63 -36.01 -27.92
C ALA A 284 -33.31 -34.50 -27.90
N GLU A 285 -32.87 -33.95 -29.03
CA GLU A 285 -32.61 -32.51 -29.19
C GLU A 285 -33.89 -31.67 -29.02
N GLU A 286 -35.00 -32.10 -29.62
CA GLU A 286 -36.32 -31.46 -29.46
C GLU A 286 -36.79 -31.51 -28.01
N MET A 287 -36.65 -32.65 -27.33
CA MET A 287 -36.97 -32.77 -25.90
C MET A 287 -36.11 -31.85 -25.03
N ASN A 288 -34.81 -31.75 -25.31
CA ASN A 288 -33.91 -30.86 -24.57
C ASN A 288 -34.28 -29.38 -24.79
N ALA A 289 -34.53 -28.97 -26.04
CA ALA A 289 -34.94 -27.61 -26.36
C ALA A 289 -36.26 -27.22 -25.64
N MET A 290 -37.24 -28.13 -25.62
CA MET A 290 -38.49 -27.91 -24.88
C MET A 290 -38.26 -27.78 -23.36
N ILE A 291 -37.32 -28.55 -22.79
CA ILE A 291 -36.97 -28.46 -21.37
C ILE A 291 -36.31 -27.10 -21.06
N GLU A 292 -35.37 -26.66 -21.89
CA GLU A 292 -34.69 -25.38 -21.73
C GLU A 292 -35.67 -24.20 -21.83
N GLU A 293 -36.58 -24.22 -22.81
CA GLU A 293 -37.62 -23.20 -22.96
C GLU A 293 -38.55 -23.16 -21.75
N ARG A 294 -38.99 -24.34 -21.26
CA ARG A 294 -39.80 -24.45 -20.04
C ARG A 294 -39.08 -23.85 -18.84
N ASP A 295 -37.82 -24.18 -18.64
CA ASP A 295 -37.05 -23.74 -17.47
C ASP A 295 -36.75 -22.23 -17.52
N ALA A 296 -36.52 -21.69 -18.72
CA ALA A 296 -36.43 -20.25 -18.95
C ALA A 296 -37.75 -19.55 -18.61
N ALA A 297 -38.88 -20.05 -19.11
CA ALA A 297 -40.21 -19.51 -18.80
C ALA A 297 -40.53 -19.57 -17.30
N LEU A 298 -40.24 -20.68 -16.64
CA LEU A 298 -40.41 -20.82 -15.19
C LEU A 298 -39.55 -19.82 -14.41
N SER A 299 -38.33 -19.57 -14.84
CA SER A 299 -37.44 -18.58 -14.23
C SER A 299 -37.98 -17.16 -14.40
N GLN A 300 -38.54 -16.83 -15.57
CA GLN A 300 -39.20 -15.55 -15.81
C GLN A 300 -40.44 -15.37 -14.93
N CYS A 301 -41.29 -16.40 -14.81
CA CYS A 301 -42.46 -16.37 -13.94
C CYS A 301 -42.07 -16.10 -12.48
N LYS A 302 -41.06 -16.82 -11.95
CA LYS A 302 -40.57 -16.61 -10.58
C LYS A 302 -40.08 -15.18 -10.35
N ARG A 303 -39.37 -14.60 -11.31
CA ARG A 303 -38.91 -13.21 -11.23
C ARG A 303 -40.08 -12.23 -11.20
N LEU A 304 -41.05 -12.39 -12.10
CA LEU A 304 -42.24 -11.54 -12.14
C LEU A 304 -43.08 -11.66 -10.86
N GLU A 305 -43.17 -12.85 -10.27
CA GLU A 305 -43.83 -13.07 -8.97
C GLU A 305 -43.13 -12.29 -7.84
N GLN A 306 -41.79 -12.27 -7.82
CA GLN A 306 -41.02 -11.48 -6.86
C GLN A 306 -41.21 -9.97 -7.04
N GLU A 307 -41.19 -9.50 -8.29
CA GLU A 307 -41.44 -8.09 -8.63
C GLU A 307 -42.85 -7.66 -8.19
N LEU A 308 -43.86 -8.50 -8.42
CA LEU A 308 -45.23 -8.26 -7.93
C LEU A 308 -45.31 -8.20 -6.41
N HIS A 309 -44.60 -9.09 -5.71
CA HIS A 309 -44.54 -9.06 -4.25
C HIS A 309 -43.94 -7.75 -3.75
N HIS A 310 -42.80 -7.34 -4.32
CA HIS A 310 -42.12 -6.10 -3.95
C HIS A 310 -43.00 -4.87 -4.22
N LEU A 311 -43.66 -4.82 -5.39
CA LEU A 311 -44.58 -3.74 -5.74
C LEU A 311 -45.79 -3.67 -4.79
N LYS A 312 -46.28 -4.83 -4.32
CA LYS A 312 -47.35 -4.89 -3.33
C LYS A 312 -46.89 -4.35 -1.97
N GLU A 313 -45.69 -4.69 -1.52
CA GLU A 313 -45.09 -4.16 -0.29
C GLU A 313 -44.85 -2.65 -0.37
N GLN A 314 -44.34 -2.16 -1.50
CA GLN A 314 -44.11 -0.73 -1.72
C GLN A 314 -45.43 0.05 -1.71
N ASN A 315 -46.46 -0.45 -2.38
CA ASN A 315 -47.80 0.17 -2.37
C ASN A 315 -48.42 0.16 -0.97
N GLN A 316 -48.29 -0.95 -0.23
CA GLN A 316 -48.80 -1.02 1.15
C GLN A 316 -48.09 -0.03 2.08
N THR A 317 -46.76 0.08 1.95
CA THR A 317 -45.94 1.02 2.74
C THR A 317 -46.29 2.47 2.39
N SER A 318 -46.43 2.79 1.10
CA SER A 318 -46.86 4.12 0.64
C SER A 318 -48.26 4.50 1.16
N ALA A 319 -49.21 3.56 1.08
CA ALA A 319 -50.55 3.75 1.60
C ALA A 319 -50.56 3.95 3.13
N ASN A 320 -49.73 3.20 3.87
CA ASN A 320 -49.61 3.34 5.32
C ASN A 320 -48.97 4.68 5.72
N ASN A 321 -47.89 5.11 5.05
CA ASN A 321 -47.26 6.40 5.30
C ASN A 321 -48.24 7.57 5.06
N THR A 322 -49.01 7.51 3.98
CA THR A 322 -50.04 8.52 3.67
C THR A 322 -51.12 8.58 4.74
N ARG A 323 -51.58 7.43 5.24
CA ARG A 323 -52.55 7.36 6.35
C ARG A 323 -51.98 7.92 7.64
N HIS A 324 -50.72 7.62 7.97
CA HIS A 324 -50.07 8.12 9.19
C HIS A 324 -49.95 9.65 9.16
N LEU A 325 -49.44 10.23 8.06
CA LEU A 325 -49.32 11.69 7.91
C LEU A 325 -50.68 12.39 8.00
N THR A 326 -51.73 11.77 7.45
CA THR A 326 -53.10 12.33 7.51
C THR A 326 -53.66 12.28 8.94
N ALA A 327 -53.42 11.19 9.67
CA ALA A 327 -53.84 11.05 11.06
C ALA A 327 -53.13 12.05 11.98
N GLU A 328 -51.81 12.22 11.81
CA GLU A 328 -50.99 13.17 12.57
C GLU A 328 -51.43 14.62 12.32
N ASN A 329 -51.67 15.01 11.06
CA ASN A 329 -52.15 16.35 10.74
C ASN A 329 -53.51 16.63 11.38
N ASN A 330 -54.43 15.66 11.37
CA ASN A 330 -55.74 15.80 11.98
C ASN A 330 -55.64 15.90 13.51
N GLN A 331 -54.74 15.16 14.15
CA GLN A 331 -54.48 15.27 15.58
C GLN A 331 -53.88 16.64 15.95
N GLU A 332 -52.96 17.16 15.15
CA GLU A 332 -52.37 18.49 15.36
C GLU A 332 -53.43 19.60 15.24
N ARG A 333 -54.32 19.51 14.24
CA ARG A 333 -55.47 20.44 14.11
C ARG A 333 -56.40 20.35 15.32
N ALA A 334 -56.72 19.15 15.80
CA ALA A 334 -57.57 18.97 16.97
C ALA A 334 -56.94 19.56 18.25
N LEU A 335 -55.63 19.36 18.44
CA LEU A 335 -54.88 19.95 19.56
C LEU A 335 -54.83 21.48 19.47
N LYS A 336 -54.66 22.04 18.27
CA LYS A 336 -54.66 23.48 18.05
C LYS A 336 -56.01 24.10 18.43
N ILE A 337 -57.10 23.50 17.98
CA ILE A 337 -58.46 23.90 18.34
C ILE A 337 -58.67 23.83 19.86
N THR A 338 -58.25 22.73 20.49
CA THR A 338 -58.37 22.56 21.95
C THR A 338 -57.59 23.62 22.73
N LYS A 339 -56.37 23.97 22.28
CA LYS A 339 -55.57 25.05 22.87
C LYS A 339 -56.24 26.41 22.70
N GLU A 340 -56.79 26.71 21.52
CA GLU A 340 -57.52 27.96 21.26
C GLU A 340 -58.75 28.08 22.17
N TYR A 341 -59.54 27.02 22.35
CA TYR A 341 -60.66 27.01 23.30
C TYR A 341 -60.21 27.21 24.76
N HIS A 342 -59.07 26.63 25.16
CA HIS A 342 -58.55 26.80 26.53
C HIS A 342 -58.07 28.24 26.79
N VAL A 343 -57.46 28.91 25.79
CA VAL A 343 -57.09 30.33 25.87
C VAL A 343 -58.34 31.22 25.97
N ILE A 344 -59.37 30.95 25.18
CA ILE A 344 -60.62 31.72 25.23
C ILE A 344 -61.32 31.54 26.59
N SER A 345 -61.33 30.33 27.12
CA SER A 345 -61.95 30.04 28.43
C SER A 345 -61.18 30.61 29.62
N SER A 346 -59.88 30.86 29.51
CA SER A 346 -59.06 31.44 30.59
C SER A 346 -59.05 32.98 30.61
N VAL A 347 -59.52 33.62 29.54
CA VAL A 347 -59.72 35.08 29.45
C VAL A 347 -61.12 35.51 29.95
N THR A 348 -62.04 34.55 30.10
CA THR A 348 -63.45 34.78 30.46
C THR A 348 -63.78 34.45 31.93
N HIS A 349 -62.78 34.21 32.78
CA HIS A 349 -62.87 34.18 34.24
C HIS A 349 -61.87 35.18 34.80
#